data_AF-A0A1F9U377-F1
#
_entry.id   AF-A0A1F9U377-F1
#
_cell.length_a   1.000
_cell.length_b   1.000
_cell.length_c   1.000
_cell.angle_alpha   90.00
_cell.angle_beta   90.00
_cell.angle_gamma   90.00
#
_symmetry.space_group_name_H-M   'P 1'
#
loop_
_entity.id
_entity.type
_entity.pdbx_description
1 polymer ?
#
loop_
_entity_poly.entity_id
_entity_poly.type
_entity_poly.pdbx_seq_one_letter_code
_entity_poly.pdbx_strand_id
1 'polypeptide(L)'
;MALALIHQVWKKGDWEWLEPASLWLLWIGTLSAAAAVGLGLLAEETVPHVPAAWEAMEEHETLAFWTLGLFAALSLTRILLRKKWDSLANKWKVIFLGGWAVAIGVLIATAQHGGDLVYNYGVGFIK
;
A
#
# COMPACT_ATOMS: atom_id res chain seq x y z
N MET A 1 -9.45 33.18 -10.94
CA MET A 1 -10.36 32.83 -9.82
C MET A 1 -9.99 31.50 -9.15
N ALA A 2 -9.80 30.39 -9.88
CA ALA A 2 -9.39 29.09 -9.32
C ALA A 2 -8.05 29.12 -8.55
N LEU A 3 -7.04 29.84 -9.05
CA LEU A 3 -5.73 29.98 -8.37
C LEU A 3 -5.83 30.74 -7.04
N ALA A 4 -6.75 31.70 -6.93
CA ALA A 4 -6.97 32.46 -5.70
C ALA A 4 -7.67 31.61 -4.63
N LEU A 5 -8.59 30.74 -5.03
CA LEU A 5 -9.24 29.76 -4.15
C LEU A 5 -8.24 28.71 -3.63
N ILE A 6 -7.37 28.19 -4.50
CA ILE A 6 -6.29 27.26 -4.11
C ILE A 6 -5.33 27.94 -3.11
N HIS A 7 -4.94 29.19 -3.38
CA HIS A 7 -4.07 29.95 -2.49
C HIS A 7 -4.74 30.26 -1.14
N GLN A 8 -6.05 30.51 -1.12
CA GLN A 8 -6.81 30.82 0.09
C GLN A 8 -7.07 29.58 0.96
N VAL A 9 -7.27 28.40 0.36
CA VAL A 9 -7.32 27.11 1.08
C VAL A 9 -5.94 26.77 1.66
N TRP A 10 -4.85 27.02 0.91
CA TRP A 10 -3.49 26.80 1.38
C TRP A 10 -3.15 27.69 2.59
N LYS A 11 -3.52 28.98 2.55
CA LYS A 11 -3.15 29.97 3.57
C LYS A 11 -3.88 29.80 4.92
N LYS A 12 -4.90 28.95 5.00
CA LYS A 12 -5.83 28.89 6.15
C LYS A 12 -5.84 27.56 6.91
N GLY A 13 -5.04 26.58 6.50
CA GLY A 13 -5.06 25.25 7.12
C GLY A 13 -4.02 25.12 8.22
N ASP A 14 -4.47 24.89 9.46
CA ASP A 14 -3.64 24.31 10.50
C ASP A 14 -3.38 22.84 10.12
N TRP A 15 -2.39 22.62 9.25
CA TRP A 15 -2.01 21.30 8.72
C TRP A 15 -1.25 20.43 9.73
N GLU A 16 -1.20 20.84 10.99
CA GLU A 16 -0.49 20.14 12.06
C GLU A 16 -0.99 18.69 12.24
N TRP A 17 -2.24 18.40 11.88
CA TRP A 17 -2.82 17.06 11.93
C TRP A 17 -2.32 16.12 10.82
N LEU A 18 -1.78 16.64 9.71
CA LEU A 18 -1.33 15.81 8.58
C LEU A 18 -0.14 14.93 8.96
N GLU A 19 0.77 15.44 9.78
CA GLU A 19 1.93 14.67 10.20
C GLU A 19 1.52 13.41 10.98
N PRO A 20 0.78 13.50 12.11
CA PRO A 20 0.35 12.31 12.84
C PRO A 20 -0.58 11.44 12.00
N ALA A 21 -1.48 12.00 11.19
CA ALA A 21 -2.36 11.24 10.33
C ALA A 21 -1.59 10.40 9.29
N SER A 22 -0.61 11.00 8.61
CA SER A 22 0.21 10.29 7.61
C SER A 22 0.97 9.11 8.22
N LEU A 23 1.49 9.27 9.44
CA LEU A 23 2.18 8.20 10.16
C LEU A 23 1.21 7.08 10.52
N TRP A 24 0.08 7.41 11.16
CA TRP A 24 -0.89 6.39 11.57
C TRP A 24 -1.51 5.65 10.38
N LEU A 25 -1.83 6.33 9.28
CA LEU A 25 -2.37 5.71 8.07
C LEU A 25 -1.35 4.75 7.43
N LEU A 26 -0.07 5.12 7.38
CA LEU A 26 0.97 4.21 6.90
C LEU A 26 1.08 2.95 7.77
N TRP A 27 1.01 3.10 9.09
CA TRP A 27 1.05 1.97 10.03
C TRP A 27 -0.17 1.06 9.91
N ILE A 28 -1.36 1.64 9.98
CA ILE A 28 -2.61 0.89 9.88
C ILE A 28 -2.68 0.19 8.52
N GLY A 29 -2.37 0.89 7.43
CA GLY A 29 -2.35 0.30 6.09
C GLY A 29 -1.36 -0.87 5.98
N THR A 30 -0.17 -0.75 6.56
CA THR A 30 0.83 -1.84 6.57
C THR A 30 0.32 -3.05 7.36
N LEU A 31 -0.27 -2.84 8.54
CA LEU A 31 -0.82 -3.92 9.36
C LEU A 31 -2.02 -4.59 8.68
N SER A 32 -2.87 -3.82 8.01
CA SER A 32 -3.96 -4.34 7.19
C SER A 32 -3.44 -5.15 6.01
N ALA A 33 -2.35 -4.72 5.34
CA ALA A 33 -1.71 -5.50 4.29
C ALA A 33 -1.15 -6.83 4.83
N ALA A 34 -0.56 -6.83 6.02
CA ALA A 34 -0.09 -8.06 6.67
C ALA A 34 -1.24 -9.02 6.97
N ALA A 35 -2.35 -8.51 7.48
CA ALA A 35 -3.56 -9.29 7.71
C ALA A 35 -4.15 -9.83 6.39
N ALA A 36 -4.17 -9.03 5.33
CA ALA A 36 -4.64 -9.44 4.02
C ALA A 36 -3.79 -10.57 3.42
N VAL A 37 -2.46 -10.47 3.49
CA VAL A 37 -1.55 -11.55 3.08
C VAL A 37 -1.82 -12.81 3.88
N GLY A 38 -1.90 -12.71 5.22
CA GLY A 38 -2.16 -13.88 6.07
C GLY A 38 -3.51 -14.55 5.78
N LEU A 39 -4.56 -13.78 5.53
CA LEU A 39 -5.87 -14.31 5.13
C LEU A 39 -5.85 -14.90 3.72
N GLY A 40 -5.06 -14.35 2.81
CA GLY A 40 -4.86 -14.88 1.45
C GLY A 40 -4.21 -16.26 1.47
N LEU A 41 -3.14 -16.44 2.25
CA LEU A 41 -2.47 -17.74 2.43
C LEU A 41 -3.41 -18.78 3.07
N LEU A 42 -4.21 -18.36 4.05
CA LEU A 42 -5.23 -19.23 4.62
C LEU A 42 -6.30 -19.62 3.58
N ALA A 43 -6.67 -18.68 2.69
CA ALA A 43 -7.62 -18.97 1.62
C ALA A 43 -7.04 -19.93 0.59
N GLU A 44 -5.76 -19.82 0.25
CA GLU A 44 -5.06 -20.73 -0.65
C GLU A 44 -5.14 -22.19 -0.17
N GLU A 45 -5.01 -22.43 1.14
CA GLU A 45 -5.10 -23.78 1.73
C GLU A 45 -6.53 -24.31 1.84
N THR A 46 -7.55 -23.44 1.80
CA THR A 46 -8.94 -23.80 2.16
C THR A 46 -9.95 -23.71 1.03
N VAL A 47 -9.64 -22.95 -0.03
CA VAL A 47 -10.51 -22.77 -1.21
C VAL A 47 -10.15 -23.80 -2.29
N PRO A 48 -11.14 -24.37 -3.01
CA PRO A 48 -10.85 -25.27 -4.13
C PRO A 48 -9.91 -24.63 -5.17
N HIS A 49 -8.86 -25.34 -5.54
CA HIS A 49 -7.92 -24.86 -6.55
C HIS A 49 -8.60 -24.81 -7.93
N VAL A 50 -8.44 -23.67 -8.61
CA VAL A 50 -8.90 -23.45 -9.99
C VAL A 50 -7.67 -23.45 -10.90
N PRO A 51 -7.40 -24.52 -11.67
CA PRO A 51 -6.16 -24.65 -12.45
C PRO A 51 -5.93 -23.50 -13.44
N ALA A 52 -7.02 -22.97 -14.01
CA ALA A 52 -6.96 -21.84 -14.94
C ALA A 52 -6.52 -20.52 -14.29
N ALA A 53 -6.61 -20.41 -12.95
CA ALA A 53 -6.24 -19.22 -12.19
C ALA A 53 -4.82 -19.27 -11.62
N TRP A 54 -4.11 -20.39 -11.78
CA TRP A 54 -2.84 -20.65 -11.09
C TRP A 54 -1.81 -19.52 -11.28
N GLU A 55 -1.56 -19.14 -12.54
CA GLU A 55 -0.57 -18.12 -12.88
C GLU A 55 -0.93 -16.76 -12.28
N ALA A 56 -2.20 -16.34 -12.40
CA ALA A 56 -2.68 -15.10 -11.81
C ALA A 56 -2.63 -15.11 -10.27
N MET A 57 -2.80 -16.29 -9.65
CA MET A 57 -2.74 -16.47 -8.20
C MET A 57 -1.31 -16.35 -7.69
N GLU A 58 -0.37 -17.05 -8.33
CA GLU A 58 1.05 -17.03 -7.99
C GLU A 58 1.65 -15.62 -8.17
N GLU A 59 1.26 -14.91 -9.23
CA GLU A 59 1.63 -13.51 -9.44
C GLU A 59 1.03 -12.59 -8.38
N HIS A 60 -0.26 -12.75 -8.07
CA HIS A 60 -0.94 -11.98 -7.02
C HIS A 60 -0.26 -12.17 -5.65
N GLU A 61 0.03 -13.41 -5.26
CA GLU A 61 0.68 -13.74 -4.00
C GLU A 61 2.09 -13.13 -3.92
N THR A 62 2.89 -13.31 -4.97
CA THR A 62 4.24 -12.74 -5.05
C THR A 62 4.20 -11.21 -4.92
N LEU A 63 3.29 -10.56 -5.64
CA LEU A 63 3.11 -9.11 -5.57
C LEU A 63 2.56 -8.66 -4.21
N ALA A 64 1.75 -9.47 -3.54
CA ALA A 64 1.23 -9.18 -2.20
C ALA A 64 2.37 -9.15 -1.16
N PHE A 65 3.31 -10.09 -1.23
CA PHE A 65 4.52 -10.04 -0.39
C PHE A 65 5.40 -8.83 -0.70
N TRP A 66 5.59 -8.47 -1.98
CA TRP A 66 6.31 -7.25 -2.34
C TRP A 66 5.63 -6.00 -1.82
N THR A 67 4.31 -5.89 -1.97
CA THR A 67 3.49 -4.79 -1.42
C THR A 67 3.70 -4.67 0.08
N LEU A 68 3.53 -5.78 0.83
CA LEU A 68 3.73 -5.79 2.27
C LEU A 68 5.16 -5.37 2.65
N GLY A 69 6.17 -5.94 1.99
CA GLY A 69 7.57 -5.62 2.24
C GLY A 69 7.93 -4.15 2.01
N LEU A 70 7.43 -3.55 0.92
CA LEU A 70 7.67 -2.15 0.60
C LEU A 70 6.99 -1.21 1.60
N PHE A 71 5.72 -1.44 1.93
CA PHE A 71 5.03 -0.62 2.93
C PHE A 71 5.60 -0.81 4.33
N ALA A 72 6.03 -2.02 4.70
CA ALA A 72 6.74 -2.28 5.95
C ALA A 72 8.08 -1.52 6.01
N ALA A 73 8.85 -1.51 4.91
CA ALA A 73 10.10 -0.76 4.84
C ALA A 73 9.87 0.75 4.95
N LEU A 74 8.86 1.30 4.29
CA LEU A 74 8.47 2.72 4.41
C LEU A 74 8.02 3.06 5.83
N SER A 75 7.20 2.21 6.43
CA SER A 75 6.67 2.35 7.79
C SER A 75 7.78 2.34 8.83
N LEU A 76 8.69 1.36 8.74
CA LEU A 76 9.88 1.25 9.59
C LEU A 76 10.80 2.46 9.42
N THR A 77 11.08 2.87 8.19
CA THR A 77 11.90 4.05 7.90
C THR A 77 11.31 5.31 8.54
N ARG A 78 10.00 5.52 8.44
CA ARG A 78 9.32 6.67 9.04
C ARG A 78 9.41 6.67 10.57
N ILE A 79 9.33 5.50 11.23
CA ILE A 79 9.53 5.40 12.69
C ILE A 79 10.98 5.65 13.08
N LEU A 80 11.93 4.98 12.43
CA LEU A 80 13.35 5.08 12.78
C LEU A 80 13.87 6.51 12.61
N LEU A 81 13.35 7.23 11.62
CA LEU A 81 13.72 8.61 11.35
C LEU A 81 12.79 9.65 11.98
N ARG A 82 11.78 9.27 12.77
CA ARG A 82 10.75 10.18 13.30
C ARG A 82 11.34 11.43 13.97
N LYS A 83 12.32 11.26 14.86
CA LYS A 83 12.95 12.37 15.60
C LYS A 83 13.90 13.23 14.74
N LYS A 84 14.33 12.74 13.58
CA LYS A 84 15.31 13.38 12.70
C LYS A 84 14.70 13.76 11.34
N TRP A 85 13.38 13.65 11.20
CA TRP A 85 12.70 13.78 9.92
C TRP A 85 12.81 15.20 9.36
N ASP A 86 12.65 16.20 10.23
CA ASP A 86 12.70 17.60 9.82
C ASP A 86 14.10 18.04 9.43
N SER A 87 15.13 17.52 10.11
CA SER A 87 16.53 17.78 9.81
C SER A 87 17.09 16.95 8.64
N LEU A 88 16.30 16.02 8.09
CA LEU A 88 16.70 15.21 6.95
C LEU A 88 16.83 16.08 5.70
N ALA A 89 17.95 15.96 4.99
CA ALA A 89 18.17 16.68 3.74
C ALA A 89 17.06 16.36 2.71
N ASN A 90 16.61 17.37 1.95
CA ASN A 90 15.48 17.26 1.02
C ASN A 90 15.61 16.08 0.03
N LYS A 91 16.83 15.75 -0.41
CA LYS A 91 17.08 14.59 -1.29
C LYS A 91 16.55 13.27 -0.72
N TRP A 92 16.65 13.07 0.59
CA TRP A 92 16.18 11.85 1.24
C TRP A 92 14.66 11.82 1.35
N LYS A 93 14.02 12.97 1.55
CA LYS A 93 12.56 13.11 1.51
C LYS A 93 12.02 12.79 0.12
N VAL A 94 12.71 13.25 -0.94
CA VAL A 94 12.37 12.91 -2.34
C VAL A 94 12.54 11.42 -2.61
N ILE A 95 13.63 10.80 -2.15
CA ILE A 95 13.82 9.34 -2.27
C ILE A 95 12.69 8.58 -1.57
N PHE A 96 12.30 9.01 -0.37
CA PHE A 96 11.18 8.41 0.37
C PHE A 96 9.86 8.50 -0.40
N LEU A 97 9.57 9.66 -1.03
CA LEU A 97 8.41 9.82 -1.90
C LEU A 97 8.50 8.96 -3.17
N GLY A 98 9.70 8.78 -3.72
CA GLY A 98 9.93 7.82 -4.81
C GLY A 98 9.61 6.38 -4.40
N GLY A 99 9.99 5.99 -3.18
CA GLY A 99 9.61 4.69 -2.60
C GLY A 99 8.09 4.51 -2.49
N TRP A 100 7.36 5.57 -2.11
CA TRP A 100 5.89 5.57 -2.13
C TRP A 100 5.31 5.34 -3.53
N ALA A 101 5.84 6.02 -4.55
CA ALA A 101 5.36 5.84 -5.91
C ALA A 101 5.56 4.39 -6.39
N VAL A 102 6.70 3.78 -6.08
CA VAL A 102 6.97 2.37 -6.39
C VAL A 102 6.00 1.46 -5.62
N ALA A 103 5.84 1.66 -4.31
CA ALA A 103 4.95 0.84 -3.48
C ALA A 103 3.49 0.90 -3.95
N ILE A 104 3.01 2.08 -4.35
CA ILE A 104 1.67 2.24 -4.93
C ILE A 104 1.56 1.52 -6.27
N GLY A 105 2.58 1.62 -7.14
CA GLY A 105 2.60 0.89 -8.41
C GLY A 105 2.48 -0.62 -8.23
N VAL A 106 3.25 -1.18 -7.30
CA VAL A 106 3.17 -2.61 -6.95
C VAL A 106 1.80 -2.97 -6.38
N LEU A 107 1.26 -2.16 -5.46
CA LEU A 107 -0.08 -2.36 -4.89
C LEU A 107 -1.18 -2.39 -5.96
N ILE A 108 -1.12 -1.51 -6.95
CA ILE A 108 -2.07 -1.48 -8.06
C ILE A 108 -1.97 -2.78 -8.86
N ALA A 109 -0.75 -3.24 -9.18
CA ALA A 109 -0.56 -4.52 -9.87
C ALA A 109 -1.10 -5.69 -9.03
N THR A 110 -0.80 -5.74 -7.72
CA THR A 110 -1.37 -6.75 -6.80
C THR A 110 -2.90 -6.75 -6.88
N ALA A 111 -3.53 -5.57 -6.86
CA ALA A 111 -4.98 -5.43 -6.92
C ALA A 111 -5.58 -5.86 -8.26
N GLN A 112 -4.87 -5.65 -9.38
CA GLN A 112 -5.32 -6.10 -10.71
C GLN A 112 -5.41 -7.63 -10.76
N HIS A 113 -4.33 -8.34 -10.42
CA HIS A 113 -4.33 -9.81 -10.41
C HIS A 113 -5.34 -10.36 -9.38
N GLY A 114 -5.45 -9.74 -8.20
CA GLY A 114 -6.45 -10.13 -7.20
C GLY A 114 -7.89 -9.94 -7.68
N GLY A 115 -8.15 -8.87 -8.46
CA GLY A 115 -9.41 -8.67 -9.14
C GLY A 115 -9.68 -9.74 -10.19
N ASP A 116 -8.69 -10.12 -10.99
CA ASP A 116 -8.82 -11.16 -12.01
C ASP A 116 -9.18 -12.53 -11.41
N LEU A 117 -8.58 -12.89 -10.26
CA LEU A 117 -8.94 -14.11 -9.52
C LEU A 117 -10.45 -14.18 -9.22
N VAL A 118 -11.03 -13.06 -8.79
CA VAL A 118 -12.44 -12.99 -8.42
C VAL A 118 -13.35 -12.87 -9.64
N TYR A 119 -13.07 -11.93 -10.54
CA TYR A 119 -13.99 -11.52 -11.60
C TYR A 119 -13.87 -12.36 -12.87
N ASN A 120 -12.68 -12.88 -13.19
CA ASN A 120 -12.46 -13.69 -14.38
C ASN A 120 -12.43 -15.18 -14.07
N TYR A 121 -11.88 -15.56 -12.92
CA TYR A 121 -11.72 -16.98 -12.55
C TYR A 121 -12.70 -17.47 -11.48
N GLY A 122 -13.45 -16.58 -10.81
CA GLY A 122 -14.46 -16.95 -9.82
C GLY A 122 -13.90 -17.58 -8.53
N VAL A 123 -12.61 -17.38 -8.24
CA VAL A 123 -11.97 -17.87 -7.02
C VAL A 123 -12.72 -17.31 -5.80
N GLY A 124 -13.08 -18.19 -4.86
CA GLY A 124 -13.85 -17.84 -3.65
C GLY A 124 -15.38 -17.93 -3.79
N PHE A 125 -15.91 -18.12 -5.01
CA PHE A 125 -17.34 -18.32 -5.25
C PHE A 125 -17.67 -19.71 -5.81
N ILE A 126 -16.81 -20.22 -6.68
CA ILE A 126 -16.96 -21.56 -7.27
C ILE A 126 -16.63 -22.58 -6.17
N LYS A 127 -17.62 -23.40 -5.81
CA LYS A 127 -17.47 -24.53 -4.88
C LYS A 127 -17.15 -25.81 -5.64
#